data_AF-Q2QJ47-F1
#
_entry.id   AF-Q2QJ47-F1
#
_cell.length_a   1.000
_cell.length_b   1.000
_cell.length_c   1.000
_cell.angle_alpha   90.00
_cell.angle_beta   90.00
_cell.angle_gamma   90.00
#
_symmetry.space_group_name_H-M   'P 1'
#
loop_
_entity.id
_entity.type
_entity.pdbx_description
1 polymer ?
#
loop_
_entity_poly.entity_id
_entity_poly.type
_entity_poly.pdbx_seq_one_letter_code
_entity_poly.pdbx_strand_id
1 'polypeptide(L)'
;NSRLCMSSAVAGYSRSLGSDGPPCSYDDLDHCSVAFLIGTNTAECHPVLFQRLLKRRKRNAGSVKIVVVDPRCTDTAKAADIHLAIAPGSDLALLHGLAHLVLLNGGQDQAFIWDHTDNFDDFSNVVSRWTPTLTAQFCGIPERDLREVADLFHRQERVLSLWSMGVNQRREGTAVVGGLINLHLLTGQIGRQGSGPFSLTGQPNAMGGREAGGLSHLL
;
A
#
# COMPACT_ATOMS: atom_id res chain seq x y z
N ASN A 1 9.64 15.42 15.02
CA ASN A 1 9.65 13.97 14.69
C ASN A 1 8.82 13.66 13.43
N SER A 2 7.65 14.28 13.21
CA SER A 2 6.82 14.08 12.01
C SER A 2 7.57 14.17 10.66
N ARG A 3 8.61 15.01 10.56
CA ARG A 3 9.49 15.14 9.38
C ARG A 3 10.22 13.85 9.00
N LEU A 4 10.76 13.11 9.97
CA LEU A 4 11.51 11.87 9.72
C LEU A 4 10.57 10.68 9.49
N CYS A 5 9.33 10.79 9.95
CA CYS A 5 8.35 9.70 9.96
C CYS A 5 7.43 9.70 8.74
N MET A 6 6.97 10.87 8.30
CA MET A 6 5.85 10.97 7.37
C MET A 6 6.13 11.84 6.15
N SER A 7 7.31 12.44 6.01
CA SER A 7 7.62 13.35 4.88
C SER A 7 7.42 12.68 3.52
N SER A 8 7.89 11.44 3.35
CA SER A 8 7.69 10.65 2.14
C SER A 8 6.21 10.37 1.85
N ALA A 9 5.44 10.02 2.89
CA ALA A 9 4.00 9.77 2.77
C ALA A 9 3.24 11.03 2.36
N VAL A 10 3.53 12.17 3.01
CA VAL A 10 2.94 13.47 2.67
C VAL A 10 3.28 13.85 1.24
N ALA A 11 4.56 13.82 0.87
CA ALA A 11 4.98 14.17 -0.48
C ALA A 11 4.34 13.27 -1.54
N GLY A 12 4.11 11.98 -1.22
CA GLY A 12 3.39 11.06 -2.08
C GLY A 12 1.92 11.43 -2.22
N TYR A 13 1.19 11.61 -1.11
CA TYR A 13 -0.21 12.02 -1.14
C TYR A 13 -0.40 13.36 -1.83
N SER A 14 0.41 14.38 -1.52
CA SER A 14 0.22 15.71 -2.10
C SER A 14 0.46 15.71 -3.61
N ARG A 15 1.42 14.92 -4.09
CA ARG A 15 1.68 14.78 -5.54
C ARG A 15 0.61 13.99 -6.25
N SER A 16 0.07 12.93 -5.63
CA SER A 16 -0.90 12.04 -6.28
C SER A 16 -2.36 12.49 -6.11
N LEU A 17 -2.72 13.09 -4.98
CA LEU A 17 -4.10 13.36 -4.57
C LEU A 17 -4.37 14.84 -4.23
N GLY A 18 -3.34 15.70 -4.24
CA GLY A 18 -3.49 17.13 -3.90
C GLY A 18 -3.73 17.43 -2.42
N SER A 19 -3.66 16.43 -1.54
CA SER A 19 -3.84 16.53 -0.08
C SER A 19 -2.66 15.87 0.64
N ASP A 20 -2.31 16.31 1.85
CA ASP A 20 -1.25 15.70 2.67
C ASP A 20 -1.75 14.60 3.62
N GLY A 21 -3.07 14.49 3.78
CA GLY A 21 -3.75 13.49 4.60
C GLY A 21 -4.12 12.22 3.83
N PRO A 22 -4.22 11.07 4.52
CA PRO A 22 -4.68 9.84 3.88
C PRO A 22 -6.17 9.94 3.51
N PRO A 23 -6.60 9.32 2.40
CA PRO A 23 -8.01 9.25 2.00
C PRO A 23 -8.84 8.26 2.84
N CYS A 24 -8.18 7.43 3.67
CA CYS A 24 -8.80 6.36 4.45
C CYS A 24 -8.96 6.73 5.93
N SER A 25 -9.74 5.91 6.62
CA SER A 25 -10.01 5.98 8.06
C SER A 25 -9.76 4.63 8.74
N TYR A 26 -9.75 4.61 10.08
CA TYR A 26 -9.64 3.34 10.81
C TYR A 26 -10.88 2.44 10.68
N ASP A 27 -12.02 2.97 10.24
CA ASP A 27 -13.21 2.15 10.01
C ASP A 27 -13.06 1.27 8.77
N ASP A 28 -12.20 1.64 7.83
CA ASP A 28 -11.92 0.81 6.65
C ASP A 28 -11.31 -0.55 7.01
N LEU A 29 -10.64 -0.67 8.17
CA LEU A 29 -10.17 -1.96 8.71
C LEU A 29 -11.31 -2.95 8.98
N ASP A 30 -12.52 -2.47 9.23
CA ASP A 30 -13.69 -3.31 9.47
C ASP A 30 -14.41 -3.72 8.18
N HIS A 31 -14.06 -3.12 7.04
CA HIS A 31 -14.73 -3.34 5.77
C HIS A 31 -13.84 -3.95 4.68
N CYS A 32 -12.51 -3.84 4.77
CA CYS A 32 -11.59 -4.39 3.78
C CYS A 32 -11.73 -5.92 3.66
N SER A 33 -11.60 -6.46 2.45
CA SER A 33 -11.45 -7.92 2.24
C SER A 33 -9.99 -8.33 2.13
N VAL A 34 -9.09 -7.37 1.86
CA VAL A 34 -7.65 -7.58 1.84
C VAL A 34 -6.97 -6.49 2.66
N ALA A 35 -6.16 -6.89 3.64
CA ALA A 35 -5.23 -6.02 4.34
C ALA A 35 -3.84 -6.21 3.75
N PHE A 36 -3.38 -5.27 2.93
CA PHE A 36 -2.07 -5.29 2.29
C PHE A 36 -1.06 -4.48 3.12
N LEU A 37 -0.32 -5.16 3.99
CA LEU A 37 0.63 -4.57 4.92
C LEU A 37 2.01 -4.51 4.27
N ILE A 38 2.52 -3.32 3.93
CA ILE A 38 3.83 -3.15 3.28
C ILE A 38 4.75 -2.24 4.09
N GLY A 39 5.95 -2.73 4.43
CA GLY A 39 6.91 -1.96 5.24
C GLY A 39 6.34 -1.52 6.59
N THR A 40 5.55 -2.38 7.23
CA THR A 40 4.98 -2.13 8.55
C THR A 40 4.93 -3.40 9.40
N ASN A 41 5.33 -3.28 10.66
CA ASN A 41 5.22 -4.34 11.67
C ASN A 41 4.08 -3.99 12.63
N THR A 42 2.83 -4.06 12.14
CA THR A 42 1.64 -3.63 12.88
C THR A 42 1.42 -4.39 14.18
N ALA A 43 1.90 -5.64 14.30
CA ALA A 43 1.84 -6.41 15.54
C ALA A 43 2.55 -5.71 16.71
N GLU A 44 3.68 -5.04 16.43
CA GLU A 44 4.48 -4.34 17.44
C GLU A 44 4.20 -2.83 17.45
N CYS A 45 4.09 -2.20 16.28
CA CYS A 45 4.01 -0.74 16.16
C CYS A 45 2.57 -0.21 16.27
N HIS A 46 1.57 -1.03 15.95
CA HIS A 46 0.14 -0.66 15.96
C HIS A 46 -0.73 -1.80 16.54
N PRO A 47 -0.40 -2.32 17.74
CA PRO A 47 -0.95 -3.58 18.24
C PRO A 47 -2.48 -3.58 18.35
N VAL A 48 -3.09 -2.43 18.68
CA VAL A 48 -4.54 -2.28 18.77
C VAL A 48 -5.21 -2.47 17.41
N LEU A 49 -4.66 -1.87 16.34
CA LEU A 49 -5.18 -2.02 14.98
C LEU A 49 -4.98 -3.45 14.48
N PHE A 50 -3.82 -4.04 14.75
CA PHE A 50 -3.54 -5.41 14.36
C PHE A 50 -4.45 -6.42 15.07
N GLN A 51 -4.69 -6.23 16.38
CA GLN A 51 -5.64 -7.04 17.13
C GLN A 51 -7.08 -6.87 16.64
N ARG A 52 -7.49 -5.67 16.24
CA ARG A 52 -8.82 -5.42 15.60
C ARG A 52 -8.96 -6.29 14.35
N LEU A 53 -7.96 -6.28 13.48
CA LEU A 53 -7.92 -7.08 12.24
C LEU A 53 -7.97 -8.59 12.53
N LEU A 54 -7.12 -9.08 13.44
CA LEU A 54 -7.09 -10.50 13.81
C LEU A 54 -8.39 -10.97 14.48
N LYS A 55 -8.99 -10.13 15.33
CA LYS A 55 -10.27 -10.44 15.99
C LYS A 55 -11.41 -10.53 14.97
N ARG A 56 -11.42 -9.66 13.95
CA ARG A 56 -12.36 -9.74 12.83
C ARG A 56 -12.18 -11.04 12.06
N ARG A 57 -10.94 -11.37 11.65
CA ARG A 57 -10.63 -12.63 10.97
C ARG A 57 -11.02 -13.87 11.79
N LYS A 58 -10.81 -13.86 13.11
CA LYS A 58 -11.20 -14.95 14.01
C LYS A 58 -12.72 -15.11 14.15
N ARG A 59 -13.47 -14.00 14.16
CA ARG A 59 -14.95 -14.01 14.26
C ARG A 59 -15.62 -14.48 12.98
N ASN A 60 -15.01 -14.16 11.84
CA ASN A 60 -15.50 -14.55 10.53
C ASN A 60 -14.33 -15.03 9.67
N ALA A 61 -14.07 -16.34 9.69
CA ALA A 61 -12.98 -16.94 8.93
C ALA A 61 -13.15 -16.65 7.42
N GLY A 62 -12.08 -16.19 6.77
CA GLY A 62 -12.12 -15.77 5.37
C GLY A 62 -12.69 -14.37 5.12
N SER A 63 -13.09 -13.62 6.16
CA SER A 63 -13.59 -12.24 5.99
C SER A 63 -12.54 -11.22 5.58
N VAL A 64 -11.26 -11.52 5.81
CA VAL A 64 -10.13 -10.71 5.40
C VAL A 64 -8.92 -11.60 5.12
N LYS A 65 -8.27 -11.37 3.98
CA LYS A 65 -6.96 -11.93 3.65
C LYS A 65 -5.87 -10.92 4.05
N ILE A 66 -4.85 -11.38 4.76
CA ILE A 66 -3.74 -10.55 5.21
C ILE A 66 -2.52 -10.87 4.35
N VAL A 67 -2.03 -9.87 3.61
CA VAL A 67 -0.79 -9.93 2.85
C VAL A 67 0.25 -9.09 3.57
N VAL A 68 1.44 -9.63 3.80
CA VAL A 68 2.56 -8.90 4.42
C VAL A 68 3.73 -8.84 3.46
N VAL A 69 4.22 -7.64 3.20
CA VAL A 69 5.44 -7.36 2.44
C VAL A 69 6.48 -6.81 3.42
N ASP A 70 7.38 -7.67 3.88
CA ASP A 70 8.47 -7.34 4.80
C ASP A 70 9.61 -8.34 4.56
N PRO A 71 10.86 -7.90 4.36
CA PRO A 71 12.00 -8.82 4.22
C PRO A 71 12.18 -9.78 5.39
N ARG A 72 11.64 -9.44 6.58
CA ARG A 72 11.76 -10.21 7.81
C ARG A 72 10.46 -10.94 8.14
N CYS A 73 10.60 -12.13 8.73
CA CYS A 73 9.47 -12.87 9.30
C CYS A 73 9.11 -12.34 10.71
N THR A 74 8.49 -11.17 10.76
CA THR A 74 7.97 -10.54 12.00
C THR A 74 6.72 -11.26 12.51
N ASP A 75 6.24 -10.92 13.71
CA ASP A 75 4.96 -11.46 14.21
C ASP A 75 3.77 -11.01 13.36
N THR A 76 3.89 -9.87 12.67
CA THR A 76 2.92 -9.46 11.63
C THR A 76 2.93 -10.46 10.47
N ALA A 77 4.12 -10.81 9.96
CA ALA A 77 4.29 -11.75 8.85
C ALA A 77 3.84 -13.18 9.20
N LYS A 78 4.12 -13.66 10.41
CA LYS A 78 3.68 -15.00 10.87
C LYS A 78 2.17 -15.17 10.90
N ALA A 79 1.42 -14.08 11.03
CA ALA A 79 -0.03 -14.11 11.02
C ALA A 79 -0.62 -13.90 9.61
N ALA A 80 0.20 -13.64 8.60
CA ALA A 80 -0.23 -13.38 7.24
C ALA A 80 -0.74 -14.66 6.54
N ASP A 81 -1.68 -14.48 5.62
CA ASP A 81 -2.07 -15.52 4.67
C ASP A 81 -1.04 -15.65 3.54
N ILE A 82 -0.45 -14.51 3.13
CA ILE A 82 0.67 -14.44 2.17
C ILE A 82 1.77 -13.54 2.76
N HIS A 83 3.00 -14.05 2.82
CA HIS A 83 4.18 -13.27 3.21
C HIS A 83 5.15 -13.15 2.02
N LEU A 84 5.29 -11.94 1.48
CA LEU A 84 6.31 -11.61 0.48
C LEU A 84 7.58 -11.12 1.18
N ALA A 85 8.53 -12.02 1.38
CA ALA A 85 9.86 -11.72 1.93
C ALA A 85 10.78 -11.09 0.89
N ILE A 86 10.41 -9.89 0.41
CA ILE A 86 11.13 -9.22 -0.68
C ILE A 86 12.55 -8.82 -0.29
N ALA A 87 13.44 -8.71 -1.27
CA ALA A 87 14.76 -8.13 -1.12
C ALA A 87 14.64 -6.67 -0.62
N PRO A 88 15.42 -6.24 0.38
CA PRO A 88 15.34 -4.87 0.89
C PRO A 88 15.49 -3.81 -0.22
N GLY A 89 14.55 -2.88 -0.28
CA GLY A 89 14.56 -1.80 -1.26
C GLY A 89 13.87 -2.12 -2.60
N SER A 90 13.37 -3.34 -2.79
CA SER A 90 12.69 -3.75 -4.03
C SER A 90 11.18 -3.40 -4.09
N ASP A 91 10.65 -2.68 -3.11
CA ASP A 91 9.22 -2.37 -2.98
C ASP A 91 8.61 -1.70 -4.22
N LEU A 92 9.30 -0.74 -4.84
CA LEU A 92 8.79 -0.06 -6.03
C LEU A 92 8.72 -1.02 -7.24
N ALA A 93 9.69 -1.92 -7.36
CA ALA A 93 9.68 -2.97 -8.38
C ALA A 93 8.49 -3.92 -8.16
N LEU A 94 8.24 -4.33 -6.92
CA LEU A 94 7.07 -5.13 -6.56
C LEU A 94 5.78 -4.42 -7.00
N LEU A 95 5.61 -3.14 -6.63
CA LEU A 95 4.40 -2.37 -6.96
C LEU A 95 4.20 -2.20 -8.47
N HIS A 96 5.28 -1.98 -9.23
CA HIS A 96 5.21 -1.94 -10.69
C HIS A 96 4.85 -3.30 -11.29
N GLY A 97 5.41 -4.40 -10.78
CA GLY A 97 5.06 -5.74 -11.27
C GLY A 97 3.63 -6.15 -10.91
N LEU A 98 3.11 -5.72 -9.76
CA LEU A 98 1.69 -5.86 -9.43
C LEU A 98 0.81 -5.07 -10.41
N ALA A 99 1.15 -3.80 -10.68
CA ALA A 99 0.43 -2.98 -11.66
C ALA A 99 0.49 -3.57 -13.08
N HIS A 100 1.65 -4.11 -13.47
CA HIS A 100 1.83 -4.81 -14.74
C HIS A 100 0.86 -6.00 -14.86
N LEU A 101 0.79 -6.84 -13.83
CA LEU A 101 -0.09 -8.00 -13.80
C LEU A 101 -1.57 -7.60 -13.80
N VAL A 102 -1.94 -6.54 -13.06
CA VAL A 102 -3.29 -5.98 -13.10
C VAL A 102 -3.67 -5.55 -14.52
N LEU A 103 -2.79 -4.82 -15.21
CA LEU A 103 -3.01 -4.40 -16.61
C LEU A 103 -3.10 -5.59 -17.57
N LEU A 104 -2.17 -6.55 -17.44
CA LEU A 104 -2.12 -7.74 -18.27
C LEU A 104 -3.41 -8.58 -18.16
N ASN A 105 -3.99 -8.64 -16.96
CA ASN A 105 -5.20 -9.41 -16.68
C ASN A 105 -6.50 -8.58 -16.84
N GLY A 106 -6.42 -7.34 -17.32
CA GLY A 106 -7.61 -6.49 -17.51
C GLY A 106 -8.27 -6.03 -16.20
N GLY A 107 -7.53 -6.00 -15.10
CA GLY A 107 -8.00 -5.62 -13.76
C GLY A 107 -8.08 -4.12 -13.49
N GLN A 108 -7.71 -3.28 -14.45
CA GLN A 108 -7.78 -1.84 -14.33
C GLN A 108 -9.22 -1.30 -14.43
N ASP A 109 -9.52 -0.23 -13.68
CA ASP A 109 -10.80 0.48 -13.77
C ASP A 109 -10.71 1.60 -14.81
N GLN A 110 -11.00 1.25 -16.08
CA GLN A 110 -10.84 2.19 -17.20
C GLN A 110 -11.65 3.47 -17.06
N ALA A 111 -12.88 3.39 -16.52
CA ALA A 111 -13.73 4.56 -16.31
C ALA A 111 -13.11 5.48 -15.24
N PHE A 112 -12.69 4.91 -14.11
CA PHE A 112 -12.03 5.68 -13.06
C PHE A 112 -10.75 6.34 -13.56
N ILE A 113 -9.92 5.61 -14.31
CA ILE A 113 -8.68 6.15 -14.89
C ILE A 113 -8.98 7.33 -15.81
N TRP A 114 -9.95 7.18 -16.72
CA TRP A 114 -10.30 8.23 -17.68
C TRP A 114 -10.87 9.48 -16.99
N ASP A 115 -11.73 9.29 -15.99
CA ASP A 115 -12.46 10.39 -15.35
C ASP A 115 -11.67 11.09 -14.23
N HIS A 116 -10.71 10.40 -13.62
CA HIS A 116 -10.11 10.83 -12.34
C HIS A 116 -8.58 10.75 -12.27
N THR A 117 -7.88 10.42 -13.35
CA THR A 117 -6.41 10.33 -13.35
C THR A 117 -5.80 11.04 -14.56
N ASP A 118 -4.52 11.35 -14.48
CA ASP A 118 -3.70 11.86 -15.58
C ASP A 118 -2.47 10.98 -15.80
N ASN A 119 -1.80 11.15 -16.94
CA ASN A 119 -0.53 10.48 -17.29
C ASN A 119 -0.56 8.94 -17.25
N PHE A 120 -1.73 8.32 -17.50
CA PHE A 120 -1.87 6.87 -17.50
C PHE A 120 -0.96 6.18 -18.53
N ASP A 121 -0.81 6.74 -19.73
CA ASP A 121 0.03 6.16 -20.78
C ASP A 121 1.50 6.09 -20.37
N ASP A 122 2.02 7.16 -19.74
CA ASP A 122 3.38 7.18 -19.22
C ASP A 122 3.57 6.16 -18.10
N PHE A 123 2.59 6.06 -17.19
CA PHE A 123 2.60 5.04 -16.14
C PHE A 123 2.58 3.62 -16.72
N SER A 124 1.69 3.35 -17.68
CA SER A 124 1.57 2.07 -18.38
C SER A 124 2.88 1.69 -19.07
N ASN A 125 3.53 2.64 -19.74
CA ASN A 125 4.85 2.45 -20.37
C ASN A 125 5.92 2.06 -19.35
N VAL A 126 5.94 2.65 -18.16
CA VAL A 126 6.89 2.30 -17.10
C VAL A 126 6.62 0.88 -16.58
N VAL A 127 5.38 0.55 -16.22
CA VAL A 127 5.05 -0.75 -15.62
C VAL A 127 5.13 -1.90 -16.63
N SER A 128 4.95 -1.64 -17.93
CA SER A 128 5.11 -2.65 -18.99
C SER A 128 6.47 -3.36 -18.97
N ARG A 129 7.51 -2.68 -18.47
CA ARG A 129 8.88 -3.21 -18.37
C ARG A 129 9.08 -4.17 -17.18
N TRP A 130 8.20 -4.10 -16.18
CA TRP A 130 8.27 -4.90 -14.96
C TRP A 130 7.49 -6.20 -15.13
N THR A 131 7.97 -7.08 -16.00
CA THR A 131 7.35 -8.38 -16.24
C THR A 131 7.31 -9.22 -14.95
N PRO A 132 6.42 -10.23 -14.84
CA PRO A 132 6.30 -11.04 -13.63
C PRO A 132 7.63 -11.73 -13.27
N THR A 133 8.32 -12.29 -14.25
CA THR A 133 9.60 -12.96 -14.06
C THR A 133 10.71 -12.00 -13.62
N LEU A 134 10.82 -10.83 -14.25
CA LEU A 134 11.80 -9.81 -13.86
C LEU A 134 11.53 -9.32 -12.43
N THR A 135 10.27 -9.03 -12.12
CA THR A 135 9.86 -8.54 -10.80
C THR A 135 10.14 -9.58 -9.72
N ALA A 136 9.74 -10.84 -9.94
CA ALA A 136 9.97 -11.93 -9.01
C ALA A 136 11.47 -12.13 -8.74
N GLN A 137 12.30 -12.13 -9.79
CA GLN A 137 13.75 -12.22 -9.65
C GLN A 137 14.35 -11.03 -8.89
N PHE A 138 13.95 -9.80 -9.24
CA PHE A 138 14.47 -8.59 -8.60
C PHE A 138 14.05 -8.49 -7.13
N CYS A 139 12.82 -8.89 -6.82
CA CYS A 139 12.30 -8.91 -5.45
C CYS A 139 12.74 -10.14 -4.65
N GLY A 140 13.32 -11.16 -5.29
CA GLY A 140 13.72 -12.39 -4.60
C GLY A 140 12.55 -13.22 -4.05
N ILE A 141 11.39 -13.18 -4.72
CA ILE A 141 10.18 -13.92 -4.32
C ILE A 141 9.72 -14.88 -5.42
N PRO A 142 8.93 -15.93 -5.09
CA PRO A 142 8.32 -16.78 -6.12
C PRO A 142 7.36 -15.97 -7.01
N GLU A 143 7.44 -16.16 -8.32
CA GLU A 143 6.52 -15.51 -9.28
C GLU A 143 5.05 -15.88 -9.00
N ARG A 144 4.79 -17.10 -8.51
CA ARG A 144 3.45 -17.54 -8.10
C ARG A 144 2.86 -16.60 -7.05
N ASP A 145 3.62 -16.26 -6.02
CA ASP A 145 3.12 -15.45 -4.91
C ASP A 145 2.91 -14.00 -5.36
N LEU A 146 3.75 -13.49 -6.28
CA LEU A 146 3.53 -12.20 -6.95
C LEU A 146 2.19 -12.18 -7.71
N ARG A 147 1.90 -13.23 -8.49
CA ARG A 147 0.64 -13.36 -9.23
C ARG A 147 -0.57 -13.47 -8.31
N GLU A 148 -0.46 -14.29 -7.26
CA GLU A 148 -1.53 -14.43 -6.27
C GLU A 148 -1.86 -13.08 -5.62
N VAL A 149 -0.86 -12.27 -5.27
CA VAL A 149 -1.07 -10.93 -4.73
C VAL A 149 -1.64 -9.97 -5.77
N ALA A 150 -1.21 -10.03 -7.04
CA ALA A 150 -1.76 -9.19 -8.09
C ALA A 150 -3.25 -9.47 -8.34
N ASP A 151 -3.66 -10.73 -8.27
CA ASP A 151 -5.07 -11.13 -8.41
C ASP A 151 -5.95 -10.54 -7.29
N LEU A 152 -5.40 -10.30 -6.10
CA LEU A 152 -6.11 -9.60 -5.02
C LEU A 152 -6.36 -8.12 -5.32
N PHE A 153 -5.57 -7.50 -6.19
CA PHE A 153 -5.80 -6.12 -6.63
C PHE A 153 -6.77 -6.02 -7.81
N HIS A 154 -7.30 -7.15 -8.31
CA HIS A 154 -8.36 -7.13 -9.30
C HIS A 154 -9.64 -6.46 -8.72
N ARG A 155 -10.49 -5.87 -9.58
CA ARG A 155 -11.64 -5.00 -9.21
C ARG A 155 -12.67 -5.60 -8.24
N GLN A 156 -12.55 -6.87 -7.87
CA GLN A 156 -13.49 -7.59 -7.02
C GLN A 156 -13.22 -7.44 -5.51
N GLU A 157 -12.03 -6.99 -5.13
CA GLU A 157 -11.64 -6.91 -3.73
C GLU A 157 -11.75 -5.48 -3.17
N ARG A 158 -11.78 -5.38 -1.85
CA ARG A 158 -11.62 -4.14 -1.07
C ARG A 158 -10.24 -4.20 -0.43
N VAL A 159 -9.23 -3.75 -1.17
CA VAL A 159 -7.83 -3.74 -0.72
C VAL A 159 -7.55 -2.47 0.05
N LEU A 160 -7.24 -2.63 1.33
CA LEU A 160 -6.73 -1.58 2.19
C LEU A 160 -5.21 -1.77 2.34
N SER A 161 -4.42 -0.87 1.76
CA SER A 161 -2.97 -0.92 1.91
C SER A 161 -2.53 -0.09 3.10
N LEU A 162 -1.75 -0.71 3.99
CA LEU A 162 -1.28 -0.09 5.23
C LEU A 162 0.25 -0.11 5.22
N TRP A 163 0.87 1.05 5.45
CA TRP A 163 2.33 1.16 5.54
C TRP A 163 2.78 2.11 6.64
N SER A 164 4.07 2.02 6.98
CA SER A 164 4.69 2.93 7.94
C SER A 164 6.14 3.25 7.55
N MET A 165 7.07 3.16 8.51
CA MET A 165 8.46 3.59 8.38
C MET A 165 9.28 2.75 7.41
N GLY A 166 8.96 1.48 7.21
CA GLY A 166 9.67 0.62 6.26
C GLY A 166 9.57 1.13 4.82
N VAL A 167 8.48 1.81 4.48
CA VAL A 167 8.32 2.52 3.20
C VAL A 167 8.85 3.96 3.28
N ASN A 168 8.61 4.66 4.39
CA ASN A 168 8.87 6.11 4.45
C ASN A 168 10.35 6.48 4.61
N GLN A 169 11.17 5.68 5.31
CA GLN A 169 12.55 6.02 5.66
C GLN A 169 13.60 5.47 4.70
N ARG A 170 13.50 5.86 3.44
CA ARG A 170 14.44 5.48 2.38
C ARG A 170 14.53 6.55 1.31
N ARG A 171 15.59 6.50 0.50
CA ARG A 171 15.87 7.50 -0.55
C ARG A 171 14.71 7.63 -1.53
N GLU A 172 14.09 6.53 -1.92
CA GLU A 172 12.97 6.49 -2.88
C GLU A 172 11.59 6.43 -2.21
N GLY A 173 11.46 6.81 -0.93
CA GLY A 173 10.22 6.61 -0.16
C GLY A 173 8.99 7.27 -0.80
N THR A 174 9.12 8.50 -1.29
CA THR A 174 8.04 9.20 -2.01
C THR A 174 7.61 8.45 -3.27
N ALA A 175 8.55 7.84 -3.99
CA ALA A 175 8.24 7.08 -5.21
C ALA A 175 7.53 5.77 -4.89
N VAL A 176 7.90 5.08 -3.81
CA VAL A 176 7.20 3.87 -3.34
C VAL A 176 5.76 4.20 -2.92
N VAL A 177 5.57 5.29 -2.18
CA VAL A 177 4.22 5.77 -1.81
C VAL A 177 3.41 6.09 -3.07
N GLY A 178 3.99 6.80 -4.03
CA GLY A 178 3.36 7.07 -5.33
C GLY A 178 2.99 5.80 -6.08
N GLY A 179 3.88 4.80 -6.14
CA GLY A 179 3.59 3.50 -6.75
C GLY A 179 2.42 2.76 -6.09
N LEU A 180 2.32 2.84 -4.76
CA LEU A 180 1.23 2.23 -4.01
C LEU A 180 -0.10 2.95 -4.26
N ILE A 181 -0.09 4.28 -4.28
CA ILE A 181 -1.27 5.09 -4.62
C ILE A 181 -1.70 4.82 -6.07
N ASN A 182 -0.76 4.77 -7.01
CA ASN A 182 -1.03 4.48 -8.41
C ASN A 182 -1.69 3.10 -8.60
N LEU A 183 -1.34 2.11 -7.79
CA LEU A 183 -2.00 0.79 -7.83
C LEU A 183 -3.48 0.87 -7.39
N HIS A 184 -3.80 1.70 -6.41
CA HIS A 184 -5.19 1.98 -6.01
C HIS A 184 -5.95 2.78 -7.07
N LEU A 185 -5.30 3.79 -7.68
CA LEU A 185 -5.90 4.57 -8.78
C LEU A 185 -6.15 3.69 -10.01
N LEU A 186 -5.20 2.85 -10.39
CA LEU A 186 -5.30 1.89 -11.50
C LEU A 186 -6.51 0.98 -11.35
N THR A 187 -6.85 0.59 -10.12
CA THR A 187 -7.90 -0.40 -9.82
C THR A 187 -9.21 0.23 -9.35
N GLY A 188 -9.26 1.57 -9.25
CA GLY A 188 -10.40 2.31 -8.70
C GLY A 188 -10.67 2.02 -7.22
N GLN A 189 -9.68 1.51 -6.47
CA GLN A 189 -9.78 1.12 -5.05
C GLN A 189 -9.46 2.28 -4.11
N ILE A 190 -10.05 3.45 -4.35
CA ILE A 190 -9.88 4.65 -3.52
C ILE A 190 -11.22 5.39 -3.39
N GLY A 191 -11.47 6.04 -2.25
CA GLY A 191 -12.75 6.70 -1.98
C GLY A 191 -13.92 5.74 -1.80
N ARG A 192 -13.63 4.44 -1.61
CA ARG A 192 -14.62 3.38 -1.34
C ARG A 192 -14.33 2.75 0.01
N GLN A 193 -15.40 2.44 0.74
CA GLN A 193 -15.31 1.83 2.06
C GLN A 193 -14.46 0.54 2.05
N GLY A 194 -13.52 0.43 2.97
CA GLY A 194 -12.64 -0.72 3.11
C GLY A 194 -11.49 -0.78 2.11
N SER A 195 -11.24 0.30 1.36
CA SER A 195 -10.17 0.32 0.35
C SER A 195 -9.37 1.61 0.36
N GLY A 196 -8.12 1.51 -0.09
CA GLY A 196 -7.29 2.66 -0.38
C GLY A 196 -5.93 2.64 0.30
N PRO A 197 -5.10 3.65 -0.03
CA PRO A 197 -3.77 3.81 0.54
C PRO A 197 -3.87 4.50 1.91
N PHE A 198 -3.52 3.78 2.98
CA PHE A 198 -3.59 4.28 4.36
C PHE A 198 -2.23 4.23 5.07
N SER A 199 -1.60 5.39 5.23
CA SER A 199 -0.33 5.53 5.97
C SER A 199 -0.57 5.56 7.47
N LEU A 200 0.03 4.62 8.20
CA LEU A 200 -0.07 4.54 9.66
C LEU A 200 0.93 5.48 10.33
N THR A 201 0.43 6.41 11.12
CA THR A 201 1.27 7.34 11.89
C THR A 201 1.87 6.68 13.13
N GLY A 202 3.12 7.01 13.47
CA GLY A 202 3.78 6.49 14.67
C GLY A 202 3.33 7.16 15.96
N GLN A 203 3.47 8.49 16.07
CA GLN A 203 3.10 9.21 17.29
C GLN A 203 1.61 9.58 17.29
N PRO A 204 0.94 9.56 18.46
CA PRO A 204 -0.51 9.77 18.56
C PRO A 204 -0.98 11.12 18.00
N ASN A 205 -0.13 12.15 18.05
CA ASN A 205 -0.44 13.48 17.51
C ASN A 205 0.48 13.90 16.34
N ALA A 206 1.02 12.93 15.60
CA ALA A 206 1.86 13.25 14.43
C ALA A 206 1.07 13.95 13.30
N MET A 207 -0.24 13.70 13.18
CA MET A 207 -1.12 14.45 12.29
C MET A 207 -1.45 15.84 12.83
N GLY A 208 -1.93 15.98 14.07
CA GLY A 208 -2.27 17.31 14.61
C GLY A 208 -1.07 18.26 14.69
N GLY A 209 0.14 17.75 14.95
CA GLY A 209 1.37 18.56 14.87
C GLY A 209 1.69 19.08 13.45
N ARG A 210 1.16 18.44 12.40
CA ARG A 210 1.26 18.90 11.01
C ARG A 210 0.18 19.90 10.67
N GLU A 211 -1.07 19.60 11.02
CA GLU A 211 -2.21 20.50 10.84
C GLU A 211 -1.97 21.86 11.51
N ALA A 212 -1.27 21.87 12.65
CA ALA A 212 -0.89 23.09 13.37
C ALA A 212 0.35 23.81 12.78
N GLY A 213 0.87 23.40 11.63
CA GLY A 213 1.98 24.06 10.94
C GLY A 213 3.39 23.70 11.43
N GLY A 214 3.56 22.57 12.13
CA GLY A 214 4.86 22.13 12.68
C GLY A 214 5.88 21.60 11.66
N LEU A 215 5.66 21.80 10.35
CA LEU A 215 6.57 21.43 9.27
C LEU A 215 6.97 22.66 8.44
N SER A 216 8.25 22.76 8.12
CA SER A 216 8.85 23.89 7.38
C SER A 216 8.51 23.94 5.89
N HIS A 217 7.52 23.18 5.41
CA HIS A 217 7.08 23.19 4.01
C HIS A 217 5.97 24.22 3.74
N LEU A 218 5.52 24.93 4.78
CA LEU A 218 4.53 26.02 4.72
C LEU A 218 5.15 27.40 4.40
N LEU A 219 6.45 27.46 4.12
CA LEU A 219 7.18 28.67 3.69
C LEU A 219 7.92 28.41 2.38
#